data_AF-A0A239DT52-F1
#
_entry.id   AF-A0A239DT52-F1
#
_cell.length_a   1.000
_cell.length_b   1.000
_cell.length_c   1.000
_cell.angle_alpha   90.00
_cell.angle_beta   90.00
_cell.angle_gamma   90.00
#
_symmetry.space_group_name_H-M   'P 1'
#
loop_
_entity.id
_entity.type
_entity.pdbx_description
1 polymer ?
#
loop_
_entity_poly.entity_id
_entity_poly.type
_entity_poly.pdbx_seq_one_letter_code
_entity_poly.pdbx_strand_id
1 'polypeptide(L)' 'MTAQRGAAGRDEPTPAAMRAATARGLQEQFPGVRVWFGEATGSWWALVPLRDGPRLLEAPTPQQLRDEIMNLRHRG' A
#
# COMPACT_ATOMS: atom_id res chain seq x y z
N MET A 1 23.73 3.45 -1.71
CA MET A 1 23.44 2.01 -1.55
C MET A 1 22.49 1.84 -0.39
N THR A 2 21.42 1.12 -0.62
CA THR A 2 20.28 0.82 0.27
C THR A 2 20.73 0.29 1.64
N ALA A 3 20.59 1.10 2.69
CA ALA A 3 20.42 0.61 4.05
C ALA A 3 18.99 0.07 4.15
N GLN A 4 18.64 -1.00 4.86
CA GLN A 4 19.25 -1.56 6.06
C GLN A 4 18.65 -2.96 6.27
N ARG A 5 19.51 -3.97 6.43
CA ARG A 5 19.19 -5.29 6.99
C ARG A 5 19.18 -5.16 8.50
N GLY A 6 18.19 -5.74 9.17
CA GLY A 6 18.17 -5.88 10.63
C GLY A 6 17.01 -6.75 11.09
N ALA A 7 17.33 -7.85 11.74
CA ALA A 7 16.42 -8.87 12.22
C ALA A 7 15.69 -8.48 13.53
N ALA A 8 14.46 -8.94 13.70
CA ALA A 8 13.79 -9.16 14.98
C ALA A 8 12.80 -10.31 14.75
N GLY A 9 12.92 -11.46 15.38
CA GLY A 9 12.43 -11.68 16.74
C GLY A 9 11.07 -12.39 16.65
N ARG A 10 10.94 -13.54 17.31
CA ARG A 10 9.83 -14.49 17.23
C ARG A 10 8.49 -13.88 17.71
N ASP A 11 7.43 -14.12 16.95
CA ASP A 11 6.00 -14.19 17.32
C ASP A 11 5.28 -13.01 18.00
N GLU A 12 5.49 -11.78 17.55
CA GLU A 12 4.37 -10.83 17.54
C GLU A 12 4.34 -10.16 16.17
N PRO A 13 3.24 -10.28 15.38
CA PRO A 13 3.17 -9.60 14.11
C PRO A 13 3.21 -8.10 14.42
N THR A 14 4.40 -7.51 14.24
CA THR A 14 4.57 -6.07 14.45
C THR A 14 3.50 -5.33 13.63
N PRO A 15 2.95 -4.21 14.12
CA PRO A 15 1.96 -3.45 13.36
C PRO A 15 2.43 -3.15 11.94
N ALA A 16 3.74 -2.91 11.76
CA ALA A 16 4.39 -2.76 10.47
C ALA A 16 4.30 -4.02 9.58
N ALA A 17 4.51 -5.22 10.13
CA ALA A 17 4.37 -6.48 9.41
C ALA A 17 2.91 -6.75 8.99
N MET A 18 1.94 -6.48 9.87
CA MET A 18 0.52 -6.57 9.51
C MET A 18 0.17 -5.63 8.37
N ARG A 19 0.65 -4.38 8.44
CA ARG A 19 0.46 -3.39 7.37
C ARG A 19 1.12 -3.83 6.07
N ALA A 20 2.34 -4.38 6.13
CA ALA A 20 3.02 -4.90 4.96
C ALA A 20 2.26 -6.09 4.33
N ALA A 21 1.68 -6.97 5.15
CA ALA A 21 0.84 -8.07 4.67
C ALA A 21 -0.44 -7.56 4.01
N THR A 22 -1.12 -6.57 4.59
CA THR A 22 -2.29 -5.94 3.98
C THR A 22 -1.93 -5.22 2.68
N ALA A 23 -0.82 -4.47 2.65
CA ALA A 23 -0.31 -3.82 1.45
C ALA A 23 -0.04 -4.85 0.34
N ARG A 24 0.55 -5.99 0.69
CA ARG A 24 0.82 -7.07 -0.26
C ARG A 24 -0.48 -7.70 -0.79
N GLY A 25 -1.44 -7.98 0.08
CA GLY A 25 -2.75 -8.49 -0.34
C GLY A 25 -3.52 -7.53 -1.26
N LEU A 26 -3.34 -6.22 -1.09
CA LEU A 26 -3.88 -5.22 -2.03
C LEU A 26 -3.12 -5.25 -3.37
N GLN A 27 -1.79 -5.32 -3.36
CA GLN A 27 -0.99 -5.42 -4.59
C GLN A 27 -1.30 -6.70 -5.39
N GLU A 28 -1.60 -7.81 -4.71
CA GLU A 28 -2.04 -9.06 -5.36
C GLU A 28 -3.42 -8.93 -6.01
N GLN A 29 -4.34 -8.13 -5.42
CA GLN A 29 -5.64 -7.80 -6.02
C GLN A 29 -5.53 -6.82 -7.19
N PHE A 30 -4.51 -5.97 -7.18
CA PHE A 30 -4.30 -4.91 -8.17
C PHE A 30 -2.93 -5.02 -8.83
N PRO A 31 -2.75 -5.89 -9.83
CA PRO A 31 -1.47 -6.05 -10.51
C PRO A 31 -1.01 -4.72 -11.11
N GLY A 32 0.20 -4.29 -10.74
CA GLY A 32 0.82 -3.03 -11.18
C GLY A 32 0.62 -1.86 -10.22
N VAL A 33 -0.33 -1.93 -9.29
CA VAL A 33 -0.48 -0.93 -8.23
C VAL A 33 0.56 -1.19 -7.15
N ARG A 34 1.22 -0.14 -6.66
CA ARG A 34 2.13 -0.22 -5.51
C ARG A 34 1.45 0.35 -4.29
N VAL A 35 1.31 -0.42 -3.23
CA VAL A 35 0.65 0.00 -1.97
C VAL A 35 1.64 -0.03 -0.83
N TRP A 36 1.61 0.99 0.04
CA TRP A 36 2.41 1.04 1.27
C TRP A 36 1.71 1.87 2.35
N PHE A 37 2.13 1.69 3.60
CA PHE A 37 1.68 2.52 4.72
C PHE A 37 2.75 3.57 5.04
N GLY A 38 2.34 4.84 5.09
CA GLY A 38 3.20 5.95 5.49
C GLY A 38 3.21 6.08 7.00
N GLU A 39 4.21 5.49 7.68
CA GLU A 39 4.34 5.59 9.15
C GLU A 39 4.45 7.06 9.65
N ALA A 40 4.95 7.97 8.81
CA ALA A 40 5.05 9.41 9.12
C ALA A 40 3.70 10.14 9.07
N THR A 41 2.79 9.71 8.18
CA THR A 41 1.46 10.35 8.02
C THR A 41 0.35 9.56 8.71
N GLY A 42 0.59 8.29 9.06
CA GLY A 42 -0.43 7.37 9.54
C GLY A 42 -1.43 6.95 8.47
N SER A 43 -1.13 7.20 7.19
CA SER A 43 -2.04 6.95 6.06
C SER A 43 -1.54 5.82 5.16
N TRP A 44 -2.47 5.17 4.49
CA TRP A 44 -2.21 4.26 3.39
C TRP A 44 -2.02 5.03 2.10
N TRP A 45 -1.06 4.60 1.29
CA TRP A 45 -0.73 5.17 0.02
C TRP A 45 -0.76 4.11 -1.06
N ALA A 46 -1.29 4.47 -2.24
CA ALA A 46 -1.30 3.61 -3.41
C ALA A 46 -0.88 4.40 -4.65
N LEU A 47 0.12 3.91 -5.35
CA LEU A 47 0.52 4.38 -6.66
C LEU A 47 -0.10 3.47 -7.72
N VAL A 48 -1.12 3.98 -8.41
CA VAL A 48 -1.85 3.28 -9.46
C VAL A 48 -1.33 3.74 -10.82
N PRO A 49 -0.71 2.88 -11.63
CA PRO A 49 -0.38 3.22 -13.00
C PRO A 49 -1.66 3.24 -13.85
N LEU A 50 -2.06 4.41 -14.33
CA LEU A 50 -3.13 4.56 -15.31
C LEU A 50 -2.55 4.91 -16.68
N ARG A 51 -3.39 4.84 -17.73
CA ARG A 51 -3.04 5.20 -19.09
C ARG A 51 -2.69 6.69 -19.22
N ASP A 52 -3.39 7.55 -18.49
CA ASP A 52 -3.14 9.00 -18.42
C ASP A 52 -1.96 9.38 -17.49
N GLY A 53 -1.35 8.40 -16.83
CA GLY A 53 -0.21 8.60 -15.94
C GLY A 53 -0.40 7.98 -14.55
N PRO A 54 0.69 7.83 -13.78
CA PRO A 54 0.62 7.29 -12.43
C PRO A 54 -0.14 8.24 -11.51
N ARG A 55 -1.10 7.71 -10.77
CA ARG A 55 -1.89 8.44 -9.79
C ARG A 55 -1.58 7.94 -8.39
N LEU A 56 -1.34 8.88 -7.50
CA LEU A 56 -1.11 8.63 -6.09
C LEU A 56 -2.43 8.83 -5.34
N LEU A 57 -2.82 7.83 -4.57
CA LEU A 57 -3.99 7.83 -3.71
C LEU A 57 -3.52 7.75 -2.26
N GLU A 58 -4.17 8.51 -1.39
CA GLU A 58 -3.98 8.47 0.06
C GLU A 58 -5.31 8.14 0.74
N ALA A 59 -5.30 7.25 1.72
CA ALA A 59 -6.48 6.95 2.52
C ALA A 59 -6.10 6.58 3.96
N PRO A 60 -6.93 6.89 4.97
CA PRO A 60 -6.63 6.57 6.37
C PRO A 60 -6.83 5.07 6.68
N THR A 61 -7.58 4.33 5.86
CA THR A 61 -7.83 2.90 6.04
C THR A 61 -7.54 2.10 4.76
N PRO A 62 -7.14 0.83 4.88
CA PRO A 62 -6.86 0.00 3.70
C PRO A 62 -8.13 -0.31 2.89
N GLN A 63 -9.32 -0.34 3.54
CA GLN A 63 -10.59 -0.49 2.81
C GLN A 63 -10.87 0.75 1.93
N GLN A 64 -10.72 1.95 2.49
CA GLN A 64 -10.92 3.18 1.70
C GLN A 64 -9.91 3.28 0.56
N LEU A 65 -8.64 2.92 0.79
CA LEU A 65 -7.64 2.89 -0.28
C LEU A 65 -8.06 1.96 -1.42
N ARG A 66 -8.57 0.77 -1.08
CA ARG A 66 -9.05 -0.21 -2.07
C ARG A 66 -10.21 0.34 -2.88
N ASP A 67 -11.18 0.97 -2.22
CA ASP A 67 -12.36 1.52 -2.88
C ASP A 67 -11.97 2.70 -3.79
N GLU A 68 -11.02 3.54 -3.37
CA GLU A 68 -10.44 4.60 -4.20
C GLU A 68 -9.68 4.05 -5.41
N ILE A 69 -8.88 2.99 -5.24
CA ILE A 69 -8.20 2.31 -6.37
C ILE A 69 -9.24 1.76 -7.36
N MET A 70 -10.32 1.13 -6.87
CA MET A 70 -11.39 0.60 -7.73
C MET A 70 -12.11 1.72 -8.49
N ASN A 71 -12.50 2.79 -7.80
CA ASN A 71 -13.16 3.95 -8.39
C ASN A 71 -12.25 4.64 -9.43
N LEU A 72 -10.96 4.77 -9.14
CA LEU A 72 -9.98 5.33 -10.07
C LEU A 72 -9.82 4.48 -11.33
N ARG A 73 -9.75 3.15 -11.19
CA ARG A 73 -9.68 2.21 -12.33
C ARG A 73 -10.97 2.13 -13.15
N HIS A 74 -12.13 2.43 -12.55
CA HIS A 74 -13.40 2.53 -13.28
C HIS A 74 -13.50 3.82 -14.11
N ARG A 75 -12.71 4.86 -13.79
CA ARG A 75 -12.76 6.18 -14.44
C ARG A 75 -11.71 6.39 -15.54
N GLY A 76 -10.75 5.50 -15.71
CA GLY A 76 -9.68 5.57 -16.73
C GLY A 76 -9.65 4.34 -17.62
#